data_AF-A0A930FEW7-F1
#
_entry.id   AF-A0A930FEW7-F1
#
_cell.length_a   1.000
_cell.length_b   1.000
_cell.length_c   1.000
_cell.angle_alpha   90.00
_cell.angle_beta   90.00
_cell.angle_gamma   90.00
#
_symmetry.space_group_name_H-M   'P 1'
#
loop_
_entity.id
_entity.type
_entity.pdbx_description
1 polymer ?
#
loop_
_entity_poly.entity_id
_entity_poly.type
_entity_poly.pdbx_seq_one_letter_code
_entity_poly.pdbx_strand_id
1 'polypeptide(L)'
;MRKAVSARTTKKHLTKAEKEKRMAVENAFTDDAVIEPPSYLTKTQLEAFNFIVDALRQAKVLSRLDTQTIIQACVAVDMLNTSNKKVARKPSLAIDREFVGTQEKLVRTYLKLCDELCLSPQSRAKLGVLVANQKEEETDPLLNVLQGGGMTG
;
A
#
# COMPACT_ATOMS: atom_id res chain seq x y z
N MET A 1 2.68 4.49 20.88
CA MET A 1 3.24 5.40 19.86
C MET A 1 2.11 6.00 19.02
N ARG A 2 2.11 7.31 18.75
CA ARG A 2 1.20 7.89 17.73
C ARG A 2 1.59 7.35 16.36
N LYS A 3 0.61 7.03 15.50
CA LYS A 3 0.89 6.61 14.11
C LYS A 3 1.66 7.71 13.39
N ALA A 4 2.73 7.33 12.69
CA ALA A 4 3.42 8.23 11.79
C ALA A 4 2.46 8.61 10.65
N VAL A 5 2.40 9.90 10.32
CA VAL A 5 1.59 10.44 9.21
C VAL A 5 2.56 11.04 8.22
N SER A 6 2.43 10.71 6.93
CA SER A 6 3.31 11.21 5.87
C SER A 6 3.42 12.74 5.91
N ALA A 7 4.59 13.25 5.53
CA ALA A 7 4.82 14.68 5.33
C ALA A 7 3.76 15.32 4.40
N ARG A 8 3.18 14.53 3.49
CA ARG A 8 2.17 14.99 2.50
C ARG A 8 0.76 15.20 3.08
N THR A 9 0.42 14.59 4.22
CA THR A 9 -0.93 14.65 4.83
C THR A 9 -0.94 15.12 6.28
N THR A 10 0.22 15.46 6.83
CA THR A 10 0.29 15.88 8.23
C THR A 10 -0.44 17.21 8.43
N LYS A 11 -1.26 17.30 9.48
CA LYS A 11 -1.91 18.56 9.89
C LYS A 11 -0.94 19.55 10.56
N LYS A 12 0.34 19.18 10.69
CA LYS A 12 1.36 20.07 11.25
C LYS A 12 1.81 21.05 10.17
N HIS A 13 1.91 22.33 10.53
CA HIS A 13 2.57 23.32 9.71
C HIS A 13 4.07 23.01 9.70
N LEU A 14 4.55 22.43 8.61
CA LEU A 14 5.97 22.22 8.33
C LEU A 14 6.45 23.35 7.42
N THR A 15 7.68 23.82 7.63
CA THR A 15 8.33 24.68 6.63
C THR A 15 8.59 23.89 5.34
N LYS A 16 8.73 24.59 4.20
CA LYS A 16 8.99 23.94 2.89
C LYS A 16 10.21 23.02 2.95
N ALA A 17 11.30 23.49 3.54
CA ALA A 17 12.53 22.73 3.70
C ALA A 17 12.37 21.49 4.60
N GLU A 18 11.57 21.56 5.67
CA GLU A 18 11.28 20.40 6.52
C GLU A 18 10.40 19.38 5.80
N LYS A 19 9.42 19.85 5.03
CA LYS A 19 8.55 18.98 4.22
C LYS A 19 9.34 18.27 3.14
N GLU A 20 10.19 18.99 2.40
CA GLU A 20 11.07 18.43 1.36
C GLU A 20 12.04 17.40 1.94
N LYS A 21 12.74 17.71 3.05
CA LYS A 21 13.62 16.74 3.72
C LYS A 21 12.89 15.48 4.12
N ARG A 22 11.69 15.61 4.68
CA ARG A 22 10.91 14.47 5.14
C ARG A 22 10.35 13.64 3.98
N MET A 23 9.90 14.28 2.91
CA MET A 23 9.49 13.58 1.68
C MET A 23 10.66 12.88 1.00
N ALA A 24 11.85 13.49 0.96
CA ALA A 24 13.05 12.88 0.40
C ALA A 24 13.43 11.61 1.18
N VAL A 25 13.35 11.64 2.50
CA VAL A 25 13.54 10.46 3.35
C VAL A 25 12.46 9.40 3.11
N GLU A 26 11.18 9.79 3.03
CA GLU A 26 10.06 8.86 2.76
C GLU A 26 10.20 8.18 1.38
N ASN A 27 10.59 8.92 0.35
CA ASN A 27 10.78 8.41 -1.02
C ASN A 27 12.07 7.58 -1.16
N ALA A 28 13.07 7.77 -0.30
CA ALA A 28 14.30 6.97 -0.35
C ALA A 28 14.08 5.48 -0.05
N PHE A 29 12.92 5.12 0.51
CA PHE A 29 12.55 3.73 0.79
C PHE A 29 11.89 3.02 -0.40
N THR A 30 11.55 3.72 -1.48
CA THR A 30 11.13 3.10 -2.75
C THR A 30 12.35 2.87 -3.62
N ASP A 31 12.59 1.64 -4.05
CA ASP A 31 13.85 1.23 -4.68
C ASP A 31 13.69 0.43 -5.98
N ASP A 32 12.45 0.28 -6.48
CA ASP A 32 12.10 -0.58 -7.62
C ASP A 32 12.80 -1.95 -7.55
N ALA A 33 12.95 -2.47 -6.34
CA ALA A 33 13.78 -3.64 -6.12
C ALA A 33 13.25 -4.85 -6.89
N VAL A 34 14.20 -5.67 -7.33
CA VAL A 34 13.90 -7.04 -7.75
C VAL A 34 13.47 -7.81 -6.51
N ILE A 35 12.22 -8.25 -6.49
CA ILE A 35 11.66 -9.09 -5.44
C ILE A 35 11.41 -10.48 -6.02
N GLU A 36 11.89 -11.50 -5.30
CA GLU A 36 11.74 -12.90 -5.69
C GLU A 36 10.73 -13.63 -4.80
N PRO A 37 9.84 -14.45 -5.38
CA PRO A 37 8.93 -15.28 -4.60
C PRO A 37 9.68 -16.45 -3.96
N PRO A 38 9.31 -16.87 -2.75
CA PRO A 38 9.89 -18.04 -2.14
C PRO A 38 9.44 -19.33 -2.85
N SER A 39 10.31 -20.34 -2.88
CA SER A 39 10.09 -21.59 -3.62
C SER A 39 8.90 -22.43 -3.16
N TYR A 40 8.39 -22.18 -1.95
CA TYR A 40 7.24 -22.91 -1.39
C TYR A 40 5.89 -22.39 -1.87
N LEU A 41 5.82 -21.27 -2.60
CA LEU A 41 4.54 -20.77 -3.10
C LEU A 41 3.91 -21.75 -4.07
N THR A 42 2.61 -22.00 -3.88
CA THR A 42 1.84 -22.75 -4.86
C THR A 42 1.69 -21.96 -6.16
N LYS A 43 1.30 -22.62 -7.26
CA LYS A 43 1.09 -21.94 -8.55
C LYS A 43 0.11 -20.76 -8.43
N THR A 44 -1.01 -20.93 -7.73
CA THR A 44 -2.01 -19.86 -7.52
C THR A 44 -1.45 -18.71 -6.69
N GLN A 45 -0.62 -19.00 -5.68
CA GLN A 45 0.01 -17.97 -4.86
C GLN A 45 1.07 -17.21 -5.65
N LEU A 46 1.82 -17.88 -6.53
CA LEU A 46 2.79 -17.27 -7.44
C LEU A 46 2.11 -16.35 -8.46
N GLU A 47 0.96 -16.74 -9.01
CA GLU A 47 0.16 -15.89 -9.89
C GLU A 47 -0.30 -14.61 -9.16
N ALA A 48 -0.79 -14.73 -7.92
CA ALA A 48 -1.15 -13.58 -7.10
C ALA A 48 0.08 -12.71 -6.76
N PHE A 49 1.23 -13.31 -6.51
CA PHE A 49 2.48 -12.62 -6.23
C PHE A 49 2.92 -11.75 -7.40
N ASN A 50 2.99 -12.33 -8.60
CA ASN A 50 3.38 -11.61 -9.80
C ASN A 50 2.42 -10.46 -10.09
N PHE A 51 1.11 -10.70 -9.94
CA PHE A 51 0.10 -9.65 -10.11
C PHE A 51 0.32 -8.46 -9.15
N ILE A 52 0.54 -8.72 -7.86
CA ILE A 52 0.73 -7.66 -6.86
C ILE A 52 2.04 -6.90 -7.13
N VAL A 53 3.14 -7.62 -7.40
CA VAL A 53 4.44 -7.01 -7.72
C VAL A 53 4.34 -6.11 -8.94
N ASP A 54 3.72 -6.59 -10.02
CA ASP A 54 3.56 -5.81 -11.26
C ASP A 54 2.68 -4.58 -11.04
N ALA A 55 1.59 -4.70 -10.28
CA ALA A 55 0.73 -3.56 -9.96
C ALA A 55 1.48 -2.48 -9.14
N LEU A 56 2.23 -2.87 -8.12
CA LEU A 56 3.01 -1.95 -7.29
C LEU A 56 4.18 -1.32 -8.07
N ARG A 57 4.82 -2.09 -8.96
CA ARG A 57 5.87 -1.60 -9.86
C ARG A 57 5.33 -0.56 -10.84
N GLN A 58 4.21 -0.84 -11.49
CA GLN A 58 3.55 0.13 -12.39
C GLN A 58 3.15 1.42 -11.68
N ALA A 59 2.75 1.31 -10.42
CA ALA A 59 2.42 2.45 -9.57
C ALA A 59 3.66 3.18 -9.00
N LYS A 60 4.89 2.68 -9.23
CA LYS A 60 6.15 3.24 -8.72
C LYS A 60 6.20 3.36 -7.19
N VAL A 61 5.59 2.41 -6.49
CA VAL A 61 5.53 2.35 -5.02
C VAL A 61 6.15 1.08 -4.44
N LEU A 62 6.67 0.19 -5.30
CA LEU A 62 7.29 -1.06 -4.88
C LEU A 62 8.57 -0.79 -4.07
N SER A 63 8.68 -1.43 -2.91
CA SER A 63 9.89 -1.48 -2.10
C SER A 63 10.28 -2.92 -1.79
N ARG A 64 11.59 -3.21 -1.68
CA ARG A 64 12.04 -4.51 -1.14
C ARG A 64 11.46 -4.80 0.25
N LEU A 65 11.11 -3.76 1.01
CA LEU A 65 10.53 -3.88 2.34
C LEU A 65 9.13 -4.53 2.31
N ASP A 66 8.45 -4.47 1.18
CA ASP A 66 7.10 -5.03 1.01
C ASP A 66 7.12 -6.54 0.76
N THR A 67 8.28 -7.14 0.47
CA THR A 67 8.43 -8.55 0.09
C THR A 67 7.62 -9.49 0.97
N GLN A 68 7.79 -9.42 2.28
CA GLN A 68 7.11 -10.31 3.21
C GLN A 68 5.60 -10.04 3.26
N THR A 69 5.19 -8.77 3.19
CA THR A 69 3.79 -8.36 3.16
C THR A 69 3.08 -8.88 1.91
N ILE A 70 3.75 -8.80 0.74
CA ILE A 70 3.26 -9.34 -0.53
C ILE A 70 3.10 -10.86 -0.41
N ILE A 71 4.12 -11.58 0.07
CA ILE A 71 4.06 -13.04 0.27
C ILE A 71 2.85 -13.42 1.13
N GLN A 72 2.64 -12.74 2.26
CA GLN A 72 1.50 -13.00 3.14
C GLN A 72 0.15 -12.68 2.48
N ALA A 73 0.08 -11.63 1.67
CA ALA A 73 -1.13 -11.30 0.91
C ALA A 73 -1.50 -12.42 -0.07
N CYS A 74 -0.52 -12.96 -0.81
CA CYS A 74 -0.72 -14.06 -1.75
C CYS A 74 -1.26 -15.31 -1.05
N VAL A 75 -0.67 -15.68 0.09
CA VAL A 75 -1.12 -16.83 0.89
C VAL A 75 -2.52 -16.60 1.42
N ALA A 76 -2.82 -15.42 1.97
CA ALA A 76 -4.14 -15.08 2.51
C ALA A 76 -5.24 -15.14 1.43
N VAL A 77 -4.96 -14.63 0.23
CA VAL A 77 -5.89 -14.69 -0.93
C VAL A 77 -6.17 -16.13 -1.34
N ASP A 78 -5.13 -16.95 -1.48
CA ASP A 78 -5.28 -18.36 -1.85
C ASP A 78 -6.05 -19.17 -0.78
N MET A 79 -5.77 -18.92 0.50
CA MET A 79 -6.50 -19.52 1.61
C MET A 79 -7.97 -19.10 1.61
N LEU A 80 -8.29 -17.82 1.37
CA LEU A 80 -9.67 -17.34 1.30
C LEU A 80 -10.43 -17.99 0.16
N ASN A 81 -9.83 -18.04 -1.03
CA ASN A 81 -10.41 -18.69 -2.20
C ASN A 81 -10.66 -20.17 -1.93
N THR A 82 -9.72 -20.85 -1.28
CA THR A 82 -9.86 -22.26 -0.89
C THR A 82 -10.99 -22.45 0.12
N SER A 83 -11.06 -21.61 1.15
CA SER A 83 -12.15 -21.65 2.14
C SER A 83 -13.51 -21.39 1.50
N ASN A 84 -13.62 -20.40 0.61
CA ASN A 84 -14.86 -20.11 -0.11
C ASN A 84 -15.32 -21.30 -0.97
N LYS A 85 -14.38 -21.95 -1.68
CA LYS A 85 -14.68 -23.18 -2.43
C LYS A 85 -15.14 -24.32 -1.52
N LYS A 86 -14.57 -24.46 -0.31
CA LYS A 86 -15.00 -25.46 0.68
C LYS A 86 -16.44 -25.21 1.14
N VAL A 87 -16.79 -23.98 1.49
CA VAL A 87 -18.16 -23.61 1.88
C VAL A 87 -19.15 -23.85 0.73
N ALA A 88 -18.79 -23.45 -0.49
CA ALA A 88 -19.64 -23.66 -1.66
C ALA A 88 -19.94 -25.16 -1.91
N ARG A 89 -18.98 -26.04 -1.65
CA ARG A 89 -19.15 -27.50 -1.76
C ARG A 89 -19.84 -28.13 -0.55
N LYS A 90 -19.69 -27.55 0.63
CA LYS A 90 -20.28 -28.03 1.89
C LYS A 90 -20.90 -26.84 2.66
N PRO A 91 -22.14 -26.44 2.31
CA PRO A 91 -22.78 -25.26 2.90
C PRO A 91 -22.93 -25.31 4.42
N SER A 92 -22.96 -26.49 5.04
CA SER A 92 -23.01 -26.63 6.51
C SER A 92 -21.80 -26.04 7.23
N LEU A 93 -20.67 -25.83 6.55
CA LEU A 93 -19.53 -25.11 7.11
C LEU A 93 -19.82 -23.62 7.38
N ALA A 94 -20.85 -23.04 6.75
CA ALA A 94 -21.24 -21.65 6.97
C ALA A 94 -21.83 -21.39 8.37
N ILE A 95 -22.24 -22.45 9.08
CA ILE A 95 -22.72 -22.37 10.47
C ILE A 95 -21.77 -23.08 11.44
N ASP A 96 -20.68 -23.66 10.93
CA ASP A 96 -19.65 -24.25 11.77
C ASP A 96 -18.85 -23.14 12.45
N ARG A 97 -18.92 -23.09 13.78
CA ARG A 97 -18.38 -21.98 14.57
C ARG A 97 -16.86 -21.82 14.40
N GLU A 98 -16.12 -22.92 14.30
CA GLU A 98 -14.67 -22.89 14.17
C GLU A 98 -14.26 -22.45 12.77
N PHE A 99 -14.95 -22.98 11.75
CA PHE A 99 -14.75 -22.58 10.36
C PHE A 99 -15.03 -21.09 10.16
N VAL A 100 -16.19 -20.62 10.61
CA VAL A 100 -16.59 -19.20 10.51
C VAL A 100 -15.61 -18.31 11.27
N GLY A 101 -15.21 -18.69 12.48
CA GLY A 101 -14.25 -17.94 13.27
C GLY A 101 -12.87 -17.84 12.60
N THR A 102 -12.43 -18.90 11.91
CA THR A 102 -11.19 -18.89 11.13
C THR A 102 -11.33 -18.02 9.88
N GLN A 103 -12.46 -18.14 9.18
CA GLN A 103 -12.74 -17.34 7.98
C GLN A 103 -12.80 -15.85 8.30
N GLU A 104 -13.41 -15.45 9.42
CA GLU A 104 -13.47 -14.06 9.86
C GLU A 104 -12.07 -13.48 10.12
N LYS A 105 -11.20 -14.24 10.81
CA LYS A 105 -9.80 -13.83 11.06
C LYS A 105 -9.02 -13.69 9.75
N LEU A 106 -9.25 -14.59 8.80
CA LEU A 106 -8.58 -14.58 7.52
C LEU A 106 -9.03 -13.39 6.67
N VAL A 107 -10.33 -13.11 6.60
CA VAL A 107 -10.88 -11.91 5.92
C VAL A 107 -10.33 -10.64 6.57
N ARG A 108 -10.29 -10.57 7.90
CA ARG A 108 -9.71 -9.41 8.61
C ARG A 108 -8.23 -9.21 8.28
N THR A 109 -7.47 -10.29 8.16
CA THR A 109 -6.05 -10.25 7.80
C THR A 109 -5.89 -9.76 6.35
N TYR A 110 -6.68 -10.30 5.43
CA TYR A 110 -6.71 -9.87 4.04
C TYR A 110 -7.04 -8.38 3.89
N LEU A 111 -8.07 -7.87 4.57
CA LEU A 111 -8.43 -6.46 4.50
C LEU A 111 -7.31 -5.54 4.99
N LYS A 112 -6.60 -5.92 6.06
CA LYS A 112 -5.41 -5.19 6.54
C LYS A 112 -4.31 -5.18 5.48
N LEU A 113 -4.00 -6.32 4.87
CA LEU A 113 -2.97 -6.42 3.83
C LEU A 113 -3.34 -5.60 2.60
N CYS A 114 -4.62 -5.56 2.21
CA CYS A 114 -5.11 -4.69 1.14
C CYS A 114 -4.95 -3.20 1.44
N ASP A 115 -5.05 -2.81 2.71
CA ASP A 115 -4.83 -1.42 3.11
C ASP A 115 -3.34 -1.07 3.13
N GLU A 116 -2.49 -1.94 3.66
CA GLU A 116 -1.03 -1.73 3.66
C GLU A 116 -0.45 -1.68 2.24
N LEU A 117 -0.88 -2.59 1.36
CA LEU A 117 -0.42 -2.66 -0.03
C LEU A 117 -1.22 -1.75 -0.99
N CYS A 118 -2.15 -0.95 -0.47
CA CYS A 118 -3.01 -0.07 -1.27
C CYS A 118 -3.75 -0.76 -2.43
N LEU A 119 -4.21 -2.00 -2.21
CA LEU A 119 -4.95 -2.78 -3.20
C LEU A 119 -6.46 -2.45 -3.19
N SER A 120 -6.99 -1.94 -2.07
CA SER A 120 -8.40 -1.53 -1.98
C SER A 120 -8.68 -0.21 -2.70
N PRO A 121 -9.87 0.01 -3.30
CA PRO A 121 -10.24 1.29 -3.91
C PRO A 121 -10.12 2.48 -2.95
N GLN A 122 -10.46 2.29 -1.67
CA GLN A 122 -10.34 3.33 -0.64
C GLN A 122 -8.88 3.68 -0.36
N SER A 123 -8.01 2.68 -0.26
CA SER A 123 -6.57 2.91 0.00
C SER A 123 -5.90 3.54 -1.22
N ARG A 124 -6.32 3.18 -2.45
CA ARG A 124 -5.91 3.88 -3.68
C ARG A 124 -6.40 5.33 -3.75
N ALA A 125 -7.64 5.62 -3.35
CA ALA A 125 -8.15 6.99 -3.33
C ALA A 125 -7.35 7.88 -2.38
N LYS A 126 -6.91 7.35 -1.22
CA LYS A 126 -6.01 8.08 -0.30
C LYS A 126 -4.67 8.41 -0.95
N LEU A 127 -4.08 7.48 -1.71
CA LEU A 127 -2.88 7.74 -2.50
C LEU A 127 -3.12 8.77 -3.62
N GLY A 128 -4.27 8.71 -4.29
CA GLY A 128 -4.64 9.68 -5.34
C GLY A 128 -4.71 11.11 -4.82
N VAL A 129 -5.35 11.33 -3.66
CA VAL A 129 -5.41 12.63 -2.99
C VAL A 129 -4.00 13.12 -2.61
N LEU A 130 -3.15 12.22 -2.13
CA LEU A 130 -1.75 12.53 -1.79
C LEU A 130 -0.94 13.01 -3.00
N VAL A 131 -1.15 12.44 -4.18
CA VAL A 131 -0.44 12.81 -5.42
C VAL A 131 -1.01 14.11 -6.00
N ALA A 132 -2.32 14.32 -5.94
CA ALA A 132 -2.96 15.56 -6.41
C ALA A 132 -2.48 16.78 -5.62
N ASN A 133 -2.45 16.69 -4.28
CA ASN A 133 -1.99 17.78 -3.41
C ASN A 133 -0.53 18.17 -3.65
N GLN A 134 0.33 17.24 -4.10
CA GLN A 134 1.71 17.58 -4.45
C GLN A 134 1.83 18.41 -5.71
N LYS A 135 1.04 18.08 -6.74
CA LYS A 135 1.04 18.84 -7.99
C LYS A 135 0.55 20.27 -7.77
N GLU A 136 -0.47 20.43 -6.93
CA GLU A 136 -0.98 21.77 -6.57
C GLU A 136 0.11 22.61 -5.88
N GLU A 137 0.86 22.03 -4.93
CA GLU A 137 1.97 22.72 -4.25
C GLU A 137 3.17 23.03 -5.16
N GLU A 138 3.48 22.18 -6.13
CA GLU A 138 4.52 22.46 -7.14
C GLU A 138 4.12 23.62 -8.07
N THR A 139 2.82 23.79 -8.32
CA THR A 139 2.29 24.81 -9.25
C THR A 139 1.86 26.12 -8.58
N ASP A 140 1.97 26.27 -7.26
CA ASP A 140 1.47 27.45 -6.54
C ASP A 140 2.19 28.73 -7.02
N PRO A 141 1.46 29.68 -7.65
CA PRO A 141 2.03 30.93 -8.14
C PRO A 141 2.71 31.77 -7.05
N LEU A 142 2.24 31.69 -5.80
CA LEU A 142 2.84 32.42 -4.67
C LEU A 142 4.18 31.81 -4.26
N LEU A 143 4.35 30.49 -4.36
CA LEU A 143 5.63 29.82 -4.10
C LEU A 143 6.69 30.18 -5.15
N ASN A 144 6.30 30.36 -6.40
CA ASN A 144 7.20 30.79 -7.47
C ASN A 144 7.66 32.24 -7.29
N VAL A 145 6.76 33.13 -6.83
CA VAL A 145 7.09 34.53 -6.54
C VAL A 145 8.03 34.64 -5.32
N LEU A 146 7.81 33.84 -4.28
CA LEU A 146 8.66 33.83 -3.08
C LEU A 146 10.05 33.19 -3.31
N GLN A 147 10.18 32.28 -4.28
CA GLN A 147 11.48 31.72 -4.70
C GLN A 147 12.25 32.62 -5.68
N GLY A 148 11.57 33.52 -6.41
CA GLY A 148 12.17 34.43 -7.39
C GLY A 148 12.36 35.89 -6.93
N GLY A 149 11.88 36.29 -5.76
CA GLY A 149 11.88 37.69 -5.29
C GLY A 149 13.21 38.22 -4.73
N GLY A 150 14.34 37.58 -5.04
CA GLY A 150 15.65 37.86 -4.44
C GLY A 150 16.78 38.02 -5.45
N MET A 151 16.59 38.77 -6.55
CA MET A 151 17.69 39.41 -7.26
C MET A 151 17.34 40.87 -7.53
N THR A 152 18.02 41.69 -6.74
CA THR A 152 18.10 43.15 -6.68
C THR A 152 18.67 43.78 -7.95
N GLY A 153 18.27 45.04 -8.21
CA GLY A 153 19.19 46.12 -8.59
C GLY A 153 19.50 46.27 -10.06
#